data_AF-A0A2D9Q2W8-F1
#
_entry.id   AF-A0A2D9Q2W8-F1
#
_cell.length_a   1.000
_cell.length_b   1.000
_cell.length_c   1.000
_cell.angle_alpha   90.00
_cell.angle_beta   90.00
_cell.angle_gamma   90.00
#
_symmetry.space_group_name_H-M   'P 1'
#
loop_
_entity.id
_entity.type
_entity.pdbx_description
1 polymer ?
#
loop_
_entity_poly.entity_id
_entity_poly.type
_entity_poly.pdbx_seq_one_letter_code
_entity_poly.pdbx_strand_id
1 'polypeptide(L)'
;MTTDALSWLDERVPRGSLVRFGLGGSINSLAFYACWAVMLVTLSWIDVRLLWAVAWGATSIMAHFVHRWFTFDNRKPMTWTLPTAIPVSIIGLVGSSLTIGWLDEHLAFDLRLLGLVNLLLWGVIVWLMMRWLVFQYKPTAHASPTHPAE
;
A
#
# COMPACT_ATOMS: atom_id res chain seq x y z
N MET A 1 13.16 9.83 -23.46
CA MET A 1 12.06 10.49 -22.72
C MET A 1 11.48 9.64 -21.59
N THR A 2 10.83 8.49 -21.82
CA THR A 2 10.30 7.64 -20.71
C THR A 2 11.41 7.02 -19.85
N THR A 3 12.55 6.66 -20.46
CA THR A 3 13.74 6.13 -19.78
C THR A 3 14.41 7.16 -18.87
N ASP A 4 14.40 8.44 -19.26
CA ASP A 4 14.99 9.54 -18.49
C ASP A 4 14.14 9.87 -17.25
N ALA A 5 12.81 9.81 -17.37
CA ALA A 5 11.92 10.05 -16.26
C ALA A 5 11.96 8.94 -15.20
N LEU A 6 12.06 7.67 -15.61
CA LEU A 6 12.15 6.54 -14.70
C LEU A 6 13.50 6.47 -13.98
N SER A 7 14.59 6.80 -14.66
CA SER A 7 15.93 6.87 -14.04
C SER A 7 16.03 8.02 -13.02
N TRP A 8 15.51 9.20 -13.36
CA TRP A 8 15.39 10.32 -12.42
C TRP A 8 14.56 9.97 -11.18
N LEU A 9 13.47 9.22 -11.36
CA LEU A 9 12.61 8.79 -10.25
C LEU A 9 13.31 7.74 -9.39
N ASP A 10 14.04 6.80 -10.00
CA ASP A 10 14.84 5.80 -9.28
C ASP A 10 15.94 6.45 -8.41
N GLU A 11 16.52 7.56 -8.87
CA GLU A 11 17.53 8.34 -8.14
C GLU A 11 16.94 9.08 -6.94
N ARG A 12 15.79 9.76 -7.10
CA ARG A 12 15.18 10.58 -6.03
C ARG A 12 14.27 9.82 -5.09
N VAL A 13 13.66 8.73 -5.57
CA VAL A 13 12.71 7.92 -4.83
C VAL A 13 13.12 6.46 -4.93
N PRO A 14 14.06 6.02 -4.06
CA PRO A 14 14.63 4.69 -4.13
C PRO A 14 13.56 3.61 -4.10
N ARG A 15 13.82 2.52 -4.81
CA ARG A 15 12.92 1.36 -4.80
C ARG A 15 12.81 0.77 -3.39
N GLY A 16 11.65 0.21 -3.10
CA GLY A 16 11.27 -0.29 -1.79
C GLY A 16 11.01 0.79 -0.72
N SER A 17 11.30 2.08 -0.97
CA SER A 17 11.04 3.16 -0.01
C SER A 17 9.55 3.36 0.28
N LEU A 18 9.24 3.85 1.48
CA LEU A 18 7.87 4.18 1.86
C LEU A 18 7.27 5.27 0.94
N VAL A 19 8.09 6.23 0.49
CA VAL A 19 7.66 7.27 -0.45
C VAL A 19 7.25 6.66 -1.78
N ARG A 20 8.05 5.73 -2.35
CA ARG A 20 7.68 5.04 -3.59
C ARG A 20 6.45 4.16 -3.42
N PHE A 21 6.31 3.55 -2.24
CA PHE A 21 5.13 2.79 -1.88
C PHE A 21 3.89 3.70 -1.83
N GLY A 22 3.97 4.85 -1.16
CA GLY A 22 2.87 5.82 -1.12
C GLY A 22 2.50 6.35 -2.51
N LEU A 23 3.49 6.66 -3.35
CA LEU A 23 3.26 7.11 -4.73
C LEU A 23 2.58 6.02 -5.58
N GLY A 24 3.09 4.79 -5.55
CA GLY A 24 2.47 3.67 -6.28
C GLY A 24 1.09 3.32 -5.73
N GLY A 25 0.91 3.41 -4.41
CA GLY A 25 -0.33 3.11 -3.72
C GLY A 25 -1.39 4.19 -3.87
N SER A 26 -1.03 5.43 -4.20
CA SER A 26 -1.94 6.58 -4.19
C SER A 26 -3.19 6.39 -5.07
N ILE A 27 -3.04 5.87 -6.29
CA ILE A 27 -4.18 5.59 -7.19
C ILE A 27 -5.07 4.48 -6.60
N ASN A 28 -4.46 3.43 -6.05
CA ASN A 28 -5.19 2.34 -5.42
C ASN A 28 -5.92 2.79 -4.16
N SER A 29 -5.25 3.56 -3.30
CA SER A 29 -5.81 4.15 -2.08
C SER A 29 -6.94 5.13 -2.39
N LEU A 30 -6.83 5.90 -3.47
CA LEU A 30 -7.91 6.78 -3.92
C LEU A 30 -9.12 5.99 -4.40
N ALA A 31 -8.91 4.94 -5.22
CA ALA A 31 -9.99 4.07 -5.67
C ALA A 31 -10.68 3.35 -4.49
N PHE A 32 -9.88 2.85 -3.54
CA PHE A 32 -10.36 2.27 -2.29
C PHE A 32 -11.23 3.27 -1.52
N TYR A 33 -10.71 4.46 -1.26
CA TYR A 33 -11.37 5.45 -0.42
C TYR A 33 -12.63 5.99 -1.08
N ALA A 34 -12.62 6.23 -2.39
CA ALA A 34 -13.79 6.63 -3.14
C ALA A 34 -14.88 5.55 -3.12
N CYS A 35 -14.52 4.28 -3.34
CA CYS A 35 -15.44 3.15 -3.24
C CYS A 35 -16.07 3.06 -1.84
N TRP A 36 -15.25 3.14 -0.80
CA TRP A 36 -15.71 3.13 0.58
C TRP A 36 -16.61 4.33 0.91
N ALA A 37 -16.25 5.54 0.48
CA ALA A 37 -17.04 6.75 0.69
C ALA A 37 -18.41 6.68 0.00
N VAL A 38 -18.49 6.10 -1.20
CA VAL A 38 -19.78 5.83 -1.88
C VAL A 38 -20.60 4.84 -1.06
N MET A 39 -20.00 3.74 -0.61
CA MET A 39 -20.69 2.74 0.22
C MET A 39 -21.20 3.30 1.54
N LEU A 40 -20.45 4.20 2.20
CA LEU A 40 -20.93 4.87 3.42
C LEU A 40 -22.22 5.66 3.19
N VAL A 41 -22.42 6.21 1.99
CA VAL A 41 -23.62 6.98 1.66
C VAL A 41 -24.76 6.07 1.21
N THR A 42 -24.48 5.06 0.37
CA THR A 42 -25.53 4.22 -0.24
C THR A 42 -25.92 3.01 0.60
N LEU A 43 -25.03 2.57 1.49
CA LEU A 43 -25.17 1.38 2.33
C LEU A 43 -24.95 1.70 3.81
N SER A 44 -25.36 2.90 4.26
CA SER A 44 -25.15 3.38 5.63
C SER A 44 -25.77 2.52 6.73
N TRP A 45 -26.62 1.56 6.37
CA TRP A 45 -27.24 0.58 7.27
C TRP A 45 -26.35 -0.66 7.51
N ILE A 46 -25.26 -0.80 6.74
CA ILE A 46 -24.29 -1.89 6.90
C ILE A 46 -23.17 -1.42 7.83
N ASP A 47 -22.67 -2.34 8.65
CA ASP A 47 -21.52 -2.13 9.53
C ASP A 47 -20.30 -1.60 8.76
N VAL A 48 -19.70 -0.52 9.27
CA VAL A 48 -18.53 0.15 8.67
C VAL A 48 -17.36 -0.81 8.42
N ARG A 49 -17.18 -1.82 9.29
CA ARG A 49 -16.12 -2.83 9.17
C ARG A 49 -16.29 -3.66 7.91
N LEU A 50 -17.53 -4.02 7.58
CA LEU A 50 -17.85 -4.79 6.37
C LEU A 50 -17.66 -3.95 5.12
N LEU A 51 -18.13 -2.70 5.13
CA LEU A 51 -17.93 -1.77 4.01
C LEU A 51 -16.43 -1.54 3.74
N TRP A 52 -15.66 -1.37 4.81
CA TRP A 52 -14.20 -1.23 4.74
C TRP A 52 -13.54 -2.50 4.17
N ALA A 53 -13.88 -3.67 4.71
CA ALA A 53 -13.33 -4.96 4.28
C ALA A 53 -13.59 -5.23 2.78
N VAL A 54 -14.80 -4.92 2.30
CA VAL A 54 -15.17 -5.09 0.89
C VAL A 54 -14.37 -4.18 -0.02
N ALA A 55 -14.28 -2.88 0.29
CA ALA A 55 -13.44 -1.95 -0.49
C ALA A 55 -11.97 -2.39 -0.49
N TRP A 56 -11.46 -2.84 0.66
CA TRP A 56 -10.07 -3.25 0.82
C TRP A 56 -9.79 -4.50 -0.01
N GLY A 57 -10.64 -5.52 0.10
CA GLY A 57 -10.53 -6.75 -0.67
C GLY A 57 -10.56 -6.50 -2.18
N ALA A 58 -11.50 -5.66 -2.64
CA ALA A 58 -11.64 -5.32 -4.07
C ALA A 58 -10.38 -4.67 -4.65
N THR A 59 -9.71 -3.80 -3.89
CA THR A 59 -8.53 -3.05 -4.35
C THR A 59 -7.19 -3.78 -4.11
N SER A 60 -7.15 -4.75 -3.19
CA SER A 60 -5.90 -5.44 -2.81
C SER A 60 -5.20 -6.17 -3.96
N ILE A 61 -5.95 -6.71 -4.92
CA ILE A 61 -5.39 -7.42 -6.08
C ILE A 61 -4.59 -6.44 -6.95
N MET A 62 -5.17 -5.27 -7.25
CA MET A 62 -4.50 -4.24 -8.04
C MET A 62 -3.24 -3.74 -7.32
N ALA A 63 -3.34 -3.48 -6.02
CA ALA A 63 -2.21 -3.04 -5.21
C ALA A 63 -1.00 -3.99 -5.29
N HIS A 64 -1.24 -5.31 -5.30
CA HIS A 64 -0.17 -6.30 -5.40
C HIS A 64 0.67 -6.10 -6.67
N PHE A 65 0.01 -6.00 -7.83
CA PHE A 65 0.71 -5.87 -9.11
C PHE A 65 1.44 -4.53 -9.23
N VAL A 66 0.82 -3.45 -8.77
CA VAL A 66 1.44 -2.12 -8.77
C VAL A 66 2.70 -2.11 -7.91
N HIS A 67 2.64 -2.61 -6.68
CA HIS A 67 3.82 -2.60 -5.79
C HIS A 67 4.89 -3.58 -6.24
N ARG A 68 4.51 -4.72 -6.80
CA ARG A 68 5.47 -5.68 -7.36
C ARG A 68 6.31 -5.03 -8.46
N TRP A 69 5.67 -4.35 -9.41
CA TRP A 69 6.35 -3.75 -10.56
C TRP A 69 7.02 -2.41 -10.21
N PHE A 70 6.25 -1.48 -9.63
CA PHE A 70 6.69 -0.10 -9.42
C PHE A 70 7.53 0.07 -8.15
N THR A 71 7.12 -0.54 -7.03
CA THR A 71 7.77 -0.30 -5.73
C THR A 71 8.96 -1.23 -5.50
N PHE A 72 8.82 -2.53 -5.76
CA PHE A 72 9.80 -3.55 -5.35
C PHE A 72 10.55 -4.22 -6.50
N ASP A 73 10.39 -3.73 -7.74
CA ASP A 73 11.19 -4.11 -8.91
C ASP A 73 11.17 -5.60 -9.29
N ASN A 74 10.03 -6.28 -9.13
CA ASN A 74 9.83 -7.66 -9.58
C ASN A 74 10.90 -8.66 -9.12
N ARG A 75 11.66 -8.34 -8.06
CA ARG A 75 12.89 -9.05 -7.67
C ARG A 75 12.67 -10.50 -7.23
N LYS A 76 11.43 -10.85 -6.93
CA LYS A 76 10.98 -12.20 -6.56
C LYS A 76 9.95 -12.71 -7.58
N PRO A 77 9.97 -14.00 -7.92
CA PRO A 77 9.01 -14.58 -8.86
C PRO A 77 7.58 -14.51 -8.29
N MET A 78 6.59 -14.48 -9.19
CA MET A 78 5.17 -14.37 -8.80
C MET A 78 4.70 -15.59 -7.98
N THR A 79 5.26 -16.77 -8.24
CA THR A 79 5.04 -18.01 -7.46
C THR A 79 5.44 -17.88 -5.99
N TRP A 80 6.30 -16.92 -5.65
CA TRP A 80 6.65 -16.58 -4.27
C TRP A 80 5.81 -15.42 -3.73
N THR A 81 5.74 -14.32 -4.49
CA THR A 81 5.15 -13.07 -3.98
C THR A 81 3.64 -13.16 -3.80
N LEU A 82 2.94 -13.90 -4.66
CA LEU A 82 1.49 -13.99 -4.61
C LEU A 82 1.03 -14.79 -3.37
N PRO A 83 1.53 -16.00 -3.08
CA PRO A 83 1.14 -16.72 -1.87
C PRO A 83 1.58 -16.02 -0.58
N THR A 84 2.76 -15.40 -0.56
CA THR A 84 3.24 -14.67 0.63
C THR A 84 2.50 -13.36 0.87
N ALA A 85 1.90 -12.75 -0.17
CA ALA A 85 1.07 -11.57 -0.02
C ALA A 85 -0.33 -11.90 0.56
N ILE A 86 -0.85 -13.11 0.38
CA ILE A 86 -2.16 -13.52 0.94
C ILE A 86 -2.27 -13.25 2.45
N PRO A 87 -1.37 -13.77 3.32
CA PRO A 87 -1.47 -13.52 4.75
C PRO A 87 -1.30 -12.03 5.08
N VAL A 88 -0.44 -11.30 4.37
CA VAL A 88 -0.27 -9.84 4.55
C VAL A 88 -1.57 -9.10 4.21
N SER A 89 -2.24 -9.49 3.14
CA SER A 89 -3.54 -8.93 2.74
C SER A 89 -4.64 -9.26 3.73
N ILE A 90 -4.68 -10.47 4.27
CA ILE A 90 -5.65 -10.88 5.31
C ILE A 90 -5.41 -10.08 6.60
N ILE A 91 -4.16 -9.97 7.06
CA ILE A 91 -3.81 -9.18 8.24
C ILE A 91 -4.19 -7.71 8.04
N GLY A 92 -3.85 -7.14 6.88
CA GLY A 92 -4.22 -5.76 6.53
C GLY A 92 -5.73 -5.57 6.49
N LEU A 93 -6.48 -6.48 5.87
CA LEU A 93 -7.93 -6.42 5.76
C LEU A 93 -8.60 -6.52 7.13
N VAL A 94 -8.31 -7.58 7.90
CA VAL A 94 -8.93 -7.82 9.21
C VAL A 94 -8.53 -6.73 10.19
N GLY A 95 -7.24 -6.43 10.29
CA GLY A 95 -6.72 -5.45 11.22
C GLY A 95 -7.24 -4.04 10.94
N SER A 96 -7.25 -3.60 9.68
CA SER A 96 -7.76 -2.28 9.32
C SER A 96 -9.27 -2.15 9.50
N SER A 97 -10.02 -3.24 9.25
CA SER A 97 -11.47 -3.28 9.50
C SER A 97 -11.78 -3.20 11.00
N LEU A 98 -11.06 -3.94 11.83
CA LEU A 98 -11.23 -3.87 13.29
C LEU A 98 -10.87 -2.49 13.84
N THR A 99 -9.79 -1.89 13.32
CA THR A 99 -9.32 -0.57 13.77
C THR A 99 -10.32 0.52 13.37
N ILE A 100 -10.87 0.51 12.16
CA ILE A 100 -11.87 1.53 11.77
C ILE A 100 -13.17 1.37 12.57
N GLY A 101 -13.61 0.13 12.83
CA GLY A 101 -14.78 -0.10 13.69
C GLY A 101 -14.55 0.40 15.11
N TRP A 102 -13.36 0.17 15.68
CA TRP A 102 -13.01 0.69 16.99
C TRP A 102 -12.98 2.23 17.01
N LEU A 103 -12.40 2.86 15.98
CA LEU A 103 -12.36 4.33 15.85
C LEU A 103 -13.77 4.93 15.75
N ASP A 104 -14.66 4.33 14.96
CA ASP A 104 -16.06 4.74 14.80
C ASP A 104 -16.83 4.66 16.13
N GLU A 105 -16.62 3.59 16.90
CA GLU A 105 -17.30 3.37 18.19
C GLU A 105 -16.79 4.30 19.32
N HIS A 106 -15.51 4.69 19.31
CA HIS A 106 -14.87 5.33 20.48
C HIS A 106 -14.50 6.80 20.26
N LEU A 107 -14.42 7.28 19.02
CA LEU A 107 -14.07 8.66 18.71
C LEU A 107 -15.25 9.36 18.06
N ALA A 108 -15.79 10.39 18.72
CA ALA A 108 -16.80 11.29 18.17
C ALA A 108 -16.17 12.27 17.15
N PHE A 109 -15.60 11.73 16.07
CA PHE A 109 -14.94 12.47 15.01
C PHE A 109 -15.50 12.07 13.65
N ASP A 110 -15.27 12.88 12.61
CA ASP A 110 -15.67 12.56 11.24
C ASP A 110 -15.08 11.20 10.79
N LEU A 111 -15.96 10.24 10.53
CA LEU A 111 -15.60 8.87 10.14
C LEU A 111 -14.74 8.83 8.88
N ARG A 112 -14.91 9.77 7.95
CA ARG A 112 -14.13 9.81 6.71
C ARG A 112 -12.69 10.21 7.02
N LEU A 113 -12.47 11.16 7.93
CA LEU A 113 -11.12 11.51 8.37
C LEU A 113 -10.48 10.36 9.18
N LEU A 114 -11.25 9.71 10.07
CA LEU A 114 -10.79 8.52 10.79
C LEU A 114 -10.39 7.41 9.81
N GLY A 115 -11.16 7.21 8.74
CA GLY A 115 -10.83 6.31 7.64
C GLY A 115 -9.54 6.69 6.93
N LEU A 116 -9.31 7.97 6.64
CA LEU A 116 -8.05 8.42 6.02
C LEU A 116 -6.85 8.11 6.91
N VAL A 117 -6.96 8.41 8.21
CA VAL A 117 -5.91 8.12 9.20
C VAL A 117 -5.66 6.61 9.30
N ASN A 118 -6.72 5.80 9.36
CA ASN A 118 -6.63 4.35 9.39
C ASN A 118 -5.94 3.81 8.13
N LEU A 119 -6.29 4.32 6.95
CA LEU A 119 -5.67 3.95 5.68
C LEU A 119 -4.17 4.26 5.66
N LEU A 120 -3.77 5.44 6.14
CA LEU A 120 -2.36 5.84 6.20
C LEU A 120 -1.56 4.97 7.18
N LEU A 121 -2.10 4.74 8.37
CA LEU A 121 -1.48 3.89 9.39
C LEU A 121 -1.26 2.48 8.86
N TRP A 122 -2.31 1.85 8.33
CA TRP A 122 -2.22 0.51 7.77
C TRP A 122 -1.37 0.47 6.49
N GLY A 123 -1.33 1.55 5.71
CA GLY A 123 -0.41 1.68 4.57
C GLY A 123 1.05 1.52 4.98
N VAL A 124 1.46 2.11 6.11
CA VAL A 124 2.83 1.94 6.65
C VAL A 124 3.07 0.51 7.13
N ILE A 125 2.11 -0.08 7.85
CA ILE A 125 2.22 -1.46 8.36
C ILE A 125 2.33 -2.45 7.19
N VAL A 126 1.47 -2.32 6.18
CA VAL A 126 1.49 -3.16 4.97
C VAL A 126 2.78 -2.96 4.19
N TRP A 127 3.28 -1.72 4.07
CA TRP A 127 4.57 -1.46 3.47
C TRP A 127 5.69 -2.22 4.17
N LEU A 128 5.76 -2.19 5.51
CA LEU A 128 6.75 -2.93 6.28
C LEU A 128 6.65 -4.45 6.04
N MET A 129 5.44 -5.01 6.11
CA MET A 129 5.20 -6.43 5.87
C MET A 129 5.58 -6.84 4.44
N MET A 130 5.19 -6.06 3.43
CA MET A 130 5.56 -6.30 2.04
C MET A 130 7.07 -6.21 1.85
N ARG A 131 7.71 -5.20 2.44
CA ARG A 131 9.16 -4.98 2.33
C ARG A 131 9.94 -6.15 2.93
N TRP A 132 9.56 -6.65 4.10
CA TRP A 132 10.34 -7.66 4.80
C TRP A 132 9.92 -9.10 4.52
N LEU A 133 8.62 -9.38 4.45
CA LEU A 133 8.10 -10.75 4.33
C LEU A 133 7.93 -11.17 2.87
N VAL A 134 7.30 -10.31 2.06
CA VAL A 134 6.92 -10.66 0.67
C VAL A 134 8.11 -10.48 -0.28
N PHE A 135 8.66 -9.27 -0.32
CA PHE A 135 9.71 -8.92 -1.28
C PHE A 135 11.12 -9.06 -0.71
N GLN A 136 11.27 -9.16 0.62
CA GLN A 136 12.56 -9.27 1.31
C GLN A 136 13.57 -8.22 0.80
N TYR A 137 13.11 -6.98 0.63
CA TYR A 137 13.84 -5.93 -0.04
C TYR A 137 15.05 -5.50 0.79
N LYS A 138 16.24 -5.77 0.26
CA LYS A 138 17.52 -5.22 0.73
C LYS A 138 17.96 -4.11 -0.23
N PRO A 139 18.37 -2.92 0.27
CA PRO A 139 19.01 -1.91 -0.57
C PRO A 139 20.25 -2.51 -1.22
N THR A 140 20.35 -2.44 -2.54
CA THR A 140 21.62 -2.67 -3.22
C THR A 140 22.50 -1.46 -2.93
N ALA A 141 23.71 -1.70 -2.39
CA ALA A 141 24.71 -0.65 -2.24
C ALA A 141 24.83 0.07 -3.59
N HIS A 142 24.66 1.40 -3.59
CA HIS A 142 24.98 2.19 -4.76
C HIS A 142 26.45 1.91 -5.06
N ALA A 143 26.75 1.40 -6.25
CA ALA A 143 28.12 1.43 -6.74
C ALA A 143 28.53 2.90 -6.71
N SER A 144 29.46 3.25 -5.82
CA SER A 144 30.06 4.58 -5.80
C SER A 144 30.47 4.94 -7.22
N PRO A 145 30.21 6.16 -7.71
CA PRO A 145 30.81 6.61 -8.95
C PRO A 145 32.33 6.49 -8.77
N THR A 146 32.96 5.55 -9.46
CA THR A 146 34.40 5.59 -9.67
C THR A 146 34.67 6.84 -10.47
N HIS A 147 34.95 7.95 -9.81
CA HIS A 147 35.59 9.09 -10.45
C HIS A 147 36.94 8.58 -10.99
N PRO A 148 37.17 8.61 -12.31
CA PRO A 148 38.52 8.48 -12.82
C PRO A 148 39.28 9.70 -12.31
N ALA A 149 40.36 9.45 -11.57
CA ALA A 149 41.34 10.49 -11.28
C ALA A 149 42.06 10.81 -12.60
N GLU A 150 41.92 12.04 -13.05
CA GLU A 150 42.85 12.69 -13.98
C GLU A 150 43.48 13.89 -13.29
#